data_AF-E9DH85-F1
#
_entry.id   AF-E9DH85-F1
#
_cell.length_a   1.000
_cell.length_b   1.000
_cell.length_c   1.000
_cell.angle_alpha   90.00
_cell.angle_beta   90.00
_cell.angle_gamma   90.00
#
_symmetry.space_group_name_H-M   'P 1'
#
loop_
_entity.id
_entity.type
_entity.pdbx_description
1 polymer ?
#
loop_
_entity_poly.entity_id
_entity_poly.type
_entity_poly.pdbx_seq_one_letter_code
_entity_poly.pdbx_strand_id
1 'polypeptide(L)' 'MAGPSNLHLDPALQKYYDANKNRYKYFRWTPRTAWLSFCYMALVPGIIGYIGYKTDVSLVVLWLKIAIELNSSQSNPVC' A
#
# COMPACT_ATOMS: atom_id res chain seq x y z
N MET A 1 -14.97 -13.43 -23.61
CA MET A 1 -14.83 -13.02 -25.03
C MET A 1 -16.22 -12.68 -25.47
N ALA A 2 -16.46 -11.45 -25.91
CA ALA A 2 -17.81 -11.02 -26.27
C ALA A 2 -18.35 -11.94 -27.38
N GLY A 3 -19.60 -12.39 -27.21
CA GLY A 3 -20.32 -13.12 -28.26
C GLY A 3 -20.49 -12.26 -29.52
N PRO A 4 -20.97 -12.84 -30.63
CA PRO A 4 -20.97 -12.19 -31.93
C PRO A 4 -21.79 -10.90 -31.87
N SER A 5 -21.10 -9.75 -31.91
CA SER A 5 -21.68 -8.43 -32.05
C SER A 5 -21.42 -7.93 -33.47
N ASN A 6 -22.41 -7.26 -34.06
CA ASN A 6 -22.38 -6.74 -35.44
C ASN A 6 -21.41 -5.55 -35.64
N LEU A 7 -20.46 -5.36 -34.73
CA LEU A 7 -19.47 -4.29 -34.75
C LEU A 7 -18.15 -4.86 -35.28
N HIS A 8 -17.70 -4.35 -36.42
CA HIS A 8 -16.37 -4.68 -36.94
C HIS A 8 -15.32 -4.12 -36.00
N LEU A 9 -14.63 -5.01 -35.27
CA LEU A 9 -13.55 -4.63 -34.37
C LEU A 9 -12.35 -4.19 -35.22
N ASP A 10 -11.81 -3.00 -34.92
CA ASP A 10 -10.56 -2.56 -35.54
C ASP A 10 -9.43 -3.55 -35.18
N PRO A 11 -8.75 -4.15 -36.18
CA PRO A 11 -7.69 -5.12 -35.93
C PRO A 11 -6.53 -4.55 -35.10
N ALA A 12 -6.26 -3.24 -35.15
CA ALA A 12 -5.22 -2.63 -34.32
C ALA A 12 -5.63 -2.59 -32.85
N LEU A 13 -6.87 -2.21 -32.57
CA LEU A 13 -7.44 -2.17 -31.23
C LEU A 13 -7.54 -3.56 -30.60
N GLN A 14 -7.90 -4.59 -31.38
CA GLN A 14 -7.91 -5.97 -30.91
C GLN A 14 -6.50 -6.45 -30.53
N LYS A 15 -5.48 -6.18 -31.37
CA LYS A 15 -4.08 -6.50 -31.08
C LYS A 15 -3.58 -5.79 -29.82
N TYR A 16 -3.97 -4.54 -29.59
CA TYR A 16 -3.61 -3.81 -28.37
C TYR A 16 -4.15 -4.51 -27.12
N TYR A 17 -5.43 -4.89 -27.11
CA TYR A 17 -5.99 -5.61 -25.97
C TYR A 17 -5.31 -6.96 -25.74
N ASP A 18 -5.03 -7.70 -26.81
CA ASP A 18 -4.33 -8.98 -26.71
C ASP A 18 -2.88 -8.81 -26.21
N ALA A 19 -2.17 -7.76 -26.64
CA ALA A 19 -0.83 -7.44 -26.16
C ALA A 19 -0.84 -7.07 -24.67
N ASN A 20 -1.83 -6.28 -24.22
CA ASN A 20 -1.98 -5.93 -22.80
C ASN A 20 -2.30 -7.13 -21.92
N LYS A 21 -3.23 -7.98 -22.35
CA LYS A 21 -3.63 -9.17 -21.61
C LYS A 21 -2.48 -10.17 -21.48
N ASN A 22 -1.64 -10.31 -22.52
CA ASN A 22 -0.55 -11.27 -22.56
C ASN A 22 0.80 -10.72 -22.05
N ARG A 23 0.86 -9.51 -21.46
CA ARG A 23 2.12 -8.88 -21.02
C ARG A 23 2.96 -9.77 -20.09
N TYR A 24 2.32 -10.54 -19.21
CA TYR A 24 3.02 -11.42 -18.27
C TYR A 24 3.86 -12.51 -18.96
N LYS A 25 3.48 -12.94 -20.17
CA LYS A 25 4.22 -13.96 -20.94
C LYS A 25 5.56 -13.44 -21.46
N TYR A 26 5.63 -12.15 -21.76
CA TYR A 26 6.82 -11.50 -22.31
C TYR A 26 7.68 -10.81 -21.24
N PHE A 27 7.32 -10.99 -19.97
CA PHE A 27 8.05 -10.40 -18.85
C PHE A 27 9.44 -11.03 -18.69
N ARG A 28 10.42 -10.20 -18.35
CA ARG A 28 11.82 -10.60 -18.15
C ARG A 28 12.36 -9.94 -16.88
N TRP A 29 13.07 -10.72 -16.06
CA TRP A 29 13.83 -10.21 -14.92
C TRP A 29 15.10 -9.52 -15.40
N THR A 30 14.98 -8.25 -15.74
CA THR A 30 16.12 -7.37 -16.01
C THR A 30 16.54 -6.70 -14.71
N PRO A 31 17.83 -6.35 -14.50
CA PRO A 31 18.27 -5.76 -13.23
C PRO A 31 17.50 -4.48 -12.87
N ARG A 32 17.10 -3.70 -13.88
CA ARG A 32 16.25 -2.51 -13.71
C ARG A 32 14.87 -2.87 -13.18
N THR A 33 14.15 -3.78 -13.83
CA THR A 33 12.80 -4.20 -13.41
C THR A 33 12.83 -4.91 -12.06
N ALA A 34 13.89 -5.66 -11.79
CA ALA A 34 14.09 -6.35 -10.53
C ALA A 34 14.18 -5.37 -9.35
N TRP A 35 15.06 -4.37 -9.49
CA TRP A 35 15.24 -3.32 -8.49
C TRP A 35 13.95 -2.55 -8.21
N LEU A 36 13.23 -2.16 -9.28
CA LEU A 36 11.94 -1.49 -9.17
C LEU A 36 10.90 -2.33 -8.42
N SER A 37 10.78 -3.61 -8.76
CA SER A 37 9.84 -4.51 -8.08
C SER A 37 10.16 -4.70 -6.60
N PHE A 38 11.45 -4.80 -6.25
CA PHE A 38 11.91 -4.89 -4.87
C PHE A 38 11.61 -3.61 -4.08
N CYS A 39 11.92 -2.43 -4.64
CA CYS A 39 11.63 -1.16 -3.98
C CYS A 39 10.12 -1.01 -3.71
N TYR A 40 9.26 -1.34 -4.67
CA TYR A 40 7.82 -1.20 -4.50
C TYR A 40 7.22 -2.20 -3.51
N MET A 41 7.68 -3.46 -3.51
CA MET A 41 7.07 -4.52 -2.69
C MET A 41 7.71 -4.71 -1.32
N ALA A 42 8.95 -4.25 -1.11
CA ALA A 42 9.65 -4.41 0.16
C ALA A 42 9.98 -3.05 0.80
N LEU A 43 10.60 -2.14 0.04
CA LEU A 43 11.10 -0.87 0.59
C LEU A 43 9.95 0.06 0.99
N VAL A 44 8.98 0.30 0.09
CA VAL A 44 7.82 1.17 0.37
C VAL A 44 6.98 0.66 1.55
N PRO A 45 6.46 -0.58 1.54
CA PRO A 45 5.69 -1.09 2.68
C PRO A 45 6.57 -1.24 3.94
N GLY A 46 7.87 -1.53 3.80
CA GLY A 46 8.80 -1.60 4.93
C GLY A 46 9.00 -0.25 5.63
N ILE A 47 9.13 0.84 4.88
CA ILE A 47 9.19 2.20 5.45
C ILE A 47 7.87 2.55 6.15
N ILE A 48 6.74 2.30 5.50
CA ILE A 48 5.43 2.59 6.06
C ILE A 48 5.22 1.81 7.36
N GLY A 49 5.52 0.50 7.36
CA GLY A 49 5.45 -0.33 8.56
C GLY A 49 6.38 0.18 9.66
N TYR A 50 7.62 0.53 9.33
CA TYR A 50 8.59 1.05 10.30
C TYR A 50 8.16 2.37 10.95
N ILE A 51 7.61 3.29 10.15
CA ILE A 51 7.08 4.56 10.67
C ILE A 51 5.87 4.27 11.57
N GLY A 52 4.91 3.46 11.12
CA GLY A 52 3.75 3.05 11.90
C GLY A 52 4.13 2.50 13.27
N TYR A 53 5.03 1.50 13.30
CA TYR A 53 5.53 0.92 14.55
C TYR A 53 6.17 1.94 15.49
N LYS A 54 6.87 2.97 14.96
CA LYS A 54 7.46 4.01 15.81
C LYS A 54 6.45 5.04 16.29
N THR A 55 5.44 5.36 15.51
CA THR A 55 4.39 6.32 15.90
C THR A 55 3.39 5.73 16.88
N ASP A 56 3.08 4.43 16.81
CA ASP A 56 2.10 3.78 17.69
C ASP A 56 2.58 3.71 19.15
N VAL A 57 3.88 3.47 19.38
CA VAL A 57 4.44 3.52 20.75
C VAL A 57 4.42 4.95 21.29
N SER A 58 4.61 5.96 20.43
CA SER A 58 4.61 7.36 20.89
C SER A 58 3.22 7.88 21.19
N LEU A 59 2.20 7.52 20.41
CA LEU A 59 0.84 8.00 20.62
C LEU A 59 0.16 7.27 21.78
N VAL A 60 0.24 5.94 21.87
CA VAL A 60 -0.35 5.21 23.01
C VAL A 60 0.33 5.58 24.33
N VAL A 61 1.66 5.73 24.36
CA VAL A 61 2.36 6.12 25.60
C VAL A 61 2.08 7.58 25.98
N LEU A 62 1.96 8.49 25.01
CA LEU A 62 1.59 9.88 25.29
C LEU A 62 0.15 9.97 25.81
N TRP A 63 -0.80 9.27 25.19
CA TRP A 63 -2.19 9.21 25.64
C TRP A 63 -2.34 8.52 27.00
N LEU A 64 -1.60 7.45 27.25
CA LEU A 64 -1.60 6.75 28.53
C LEU A 64 -0.97 7.61 29.64
N LYS A 65 0.12 8.32 29.33
CA LYS A 65 0.79 9.23 30.27
C LYS A 65 -0.07 10.45 30.58
N ILE A 66 -0.76 11.02 29.59
CA ILE A 66 -1.77 12.08 29.80
C ILE A 66 -2.97 11.55 30.60
N ALA A 67 -3.48 10.35 30.30
CA ALA A 67 -4.62 9.78 31.03
C ALA A 67 -4.30 9.47 32.51
N ILE A 68 -3.08 8.98 32.79
CA ILE A 68 -2.61 8.76 34.17
C ILE A 68 -2.46 10.10 34.92
N GLU A 69 -1.92 11.13 34.27
CA GLU A 69 -1.78 12.48 34.85
C GLU A 69 -3.14 13.15 35.12
N LEU A 70 -4.12 12.96 34.23
CA LEU A 70 -5.48 13.46 34.46
C LEU A 70 -6.20 12.70 35.58
N ASN A 71 -5.89 11.42 35.79
CA ASN A 71 -6.48 10.61 36.85
C ASN A 71 -5.91 10.96 38.25
N SER A 72 -4.63 11.35 38.35
CA SER A 72 -4.03 11.79 39.63
C SER A 72 -4.52 13.18 40.08
N SER A 73 -4.96 14.03 39.16
CA SER A 73 -5.48 15.36 39.50
C SER A 73 -6.90 15.32 40.07
N GLN A 74 -7.70 14.28 39.79
CA GLN A 74 -9.07 14.12 40.33
C GLN A 74 -9.11 13.43 41.71
N SER A 75 -8.05 12.71 42.10
CA SER A 75 -7.99 11.99 43.39
C SER A 75 -7.50 12.85 44.56
N ASN A 76 -7.09 14.09 44.32
CA ASN A 76 -6.69 15.02 45.38
C ASN A 76 -7.96 15.74 45.82
N PRO A 77 -8.53 15.45 47.01
CA PRO A 77 -9.57 16.30 47.55
C PRO A 77 -8.96 17.68 47.76
N VAL A 78 -9.40 18.66 46.96
CA VAL A 78 -9.19 20.07 47.26
C VAL A 78 -9.85 20.32 48.62
N CYS A 79 -9.02 20.55 49.63
CA CYS A 79 -9.43 21.07 50.92
C CYS A 79 -9.90 22.53 50.79
#